data_AF-A0A3P1Y3K7-F1
#
_entry.id   AF-A0A3P1Y3K7-F1
#
_cell.length_a   1.000
_cell.length_b   1.000
_cell.length_c   1.000
_cell.angle_alpha   90.00
_cell.angle_beta   90.00
_cell.angle_gamma   90.00
#
_symmetry.space_group_name_H-M   'P 1'
#
loop_
_entity.id
_entity.type
_entity.pdbx_description
1 polymer ?
#
loop_
_entity_poly.entity_id
_entity_poly.type
_entity_poly.pdbx_seq_one_letter_code
_entity_poly.pdbx_strand_id
1 'polypeptide(L)'
;HFNVRIPDDKTYQGQSYRVSWNKLFEETSTSLNIAAYRYSTQNYLGLNDALTLIDEVKHPEQDLEPKSMRNYSRMKNQVTISINQPLKFEKQDYGSFYLSSDWSDYWASGQNRSNYSIGYSNSTSWGSYSVSAQRSWNEDGDTDDSVYLSFTIPIEKLLGTEQRTSGFQSIDTQISSDFKGNNQLNVSSSGYSDNARVSYSVNTGYTMNKASKDLSYVGGYASYESPWGTLAGSISANSDNSRQVYL
;
A
#
# COMPACT_ATOMS: atom_id res chain seq x y z
N HIS A 1 -21.59 -14.89 -15.39
CA HIS A 1 -21.68 -16.25 -15.95
C HIS A 1 -20.54 -16.42 -16.95
N PHE A 2 -19.90 -17.59 -16.97
CA PHE A 2 -18.73 -17.88 -17.79
C PHE A 2 -18.86 -19.28 -18.39
N ASN A 3 -18.43 -19.43 -19.65
CA ASN A 3 -18.39 -20.70 -20.37
C ASN A 3 -17.16 -20.72 -21.27
N VAL A 4 -16.20 -21.60 -21.01
CA VAL A 4 -15.00 -21.77 -21.85
C VAL A 4 -14.69 -23.23 -22.07
N ARG A 5 -14.26 -23.52 -23.30
CA ARG A 5 -13.72 -24.82 -23.69
C ARG A 5 -12.19 -24.75 -23.63
N ILE A 6 -11.60 -25.58 -22.79
CA ILE A 6 -10.15 -25.77 -22.75
C ILE A 6 -9.80 -26.87 -23.77
N PRO A 7 -8.84 -26.62 -24.70
CA PRO A 7 -8.36 -27.65 -25.63
C PRO A 7 -7.91 -28.90 -24.88
N ASP A 8 -8.20 -30.08 -25.41
CA ASP A 8 -7.81 -31.40 -24.86
C ASP A 8 -8.23 -31.70 -23.41
N ASP A 9 -9.15 -30.91 -22.84
CA ASP A 9 -9.78 -31.16 -21.53
C ASP A 9 -11.31 -31.12 -21.66
N LYS A 10 -12.01 -30.17 -21.02
CA LYS A 10 -13.48 -30.09 -20.98
C LYS A 10 -13.98 -28.67 -21.13
N THR A 11 -15.30 -28.54 -21.26
CA THR A 11 -16.01 -27.26 -21.20
C THR A 11 -16.34 -26.94 -19.74
N TYR A 12 -15.86 -25.80 -19.25
CA TYR A 12 -16.08 -25.33 -17.89
C TYR A 12 -17.12 -24.20 -17.89
N GLN A 13 -18.13 -24.36 -17.03
CA GLN A 13 -19.14 -23.34 -16.79
C GLN A 13 -19.09 -22.90 -15.33
N GLY A 14 -19.07 -21.59 -15.11
CA GLY A 14 -18.95 -21.01 -13.78
C GLY A 14 -19.78 -19.76 -13.59
N GLN A 15 -20.05 -19.46 -12.33
CA GLN A 15 -20.78 -18.28 -11.91
C GLN A 15 -19.96 -17.55 -10.85
N SER A 16 -20.04 -16.22 -10.89
CA SER A 16 -19.52 -15.35 -9.85
C SER A 16 -20.64 -14.46 -9.33
N TYR A 17 -20.71 -14.33 -8.02
CA TYR A 17 -21.67 -13.50 -7.31
C TYR A 17 -20.91 -12.42 -6.58
N ARG A 18 -21.38 -11.18 -6.62
CA ARG A 18 -20.78 -10.06 -5.92
C ARG A 18 -21.86 -9.32 -5.15
N VAL A 19 -21.66 -9.19 -3.85
CA VAL A 19 -22.48 -8.33 -2.99
C VAL A 19 -21.61 -7.18 -2.50
N SER A 20 -22.13 -5.96 -2.65
CA SER A 20 -21.48 -4.74 -2.18
C SER A 20 -22.47 -3.95 -1.33
N TRP A 21 -22.00 -3.43 -0.21
CA TRP A 21 -22.78 -2.60 0.69
C TRP A 21 -21.96 -1.39 1.12
N ASN A 22 -22.61 -0.24 1.14
CA ASN A 22 -22.03 1.01 1.60
C ASN A 22 -23.05 1.70 2.48
N LYS A 23 -22.59 2.20 3.63
CA LYS A 23 -23.42 2.97 4.56
C LYS A 23 -22.59 4.05 5.23
N LEU A 24 -23.15 5.26 5.26
CA LEU A 24 -22.69 6.34 6.12
C LEU A 24 -23.55 6.33 7.39
N PHE A 25 -22.91 6.26 8.55
CA PHE A 25 -23.57 6.44 9.85
C PHE A 25 -23.43 7.90 10.24
N GLU A 26 -24.46 8.71 9.96
CA GLU A 26 -24.42 10.16 10.12
C GLU A 26 -24.09 10.60 11.56
N GLU A 27 -24.62 9.91 12.56
CA GLU A 27 -24.40 10.20 13.99
C GLU A 27 -22.91 10.22 14.38
N THR A 28 -22.11 9.35 13.76
CA THR A 28 -20.67 9.24 14.04
C THR A 28 -19.82 9.69 12.86
N SER A 29 -20.46 10.16 11.77
CA SER A 29 -19.81 10.38 10.47
C SER A 29 -18.98 9.18 9.98
N THR A 30 -19.33 7.96 10.40
CA THR A 30 -18.56 6.75 10.04
C THR A 30 -18.97 6.29 8.65
N SER A 31 -18.01 6.23 7.74
CA SER A 31 -18.18 5.60 6.43
C SER A 31 -17.78 4.13 6.51
N LEU A 32 -18.73 3.23 6.28
CA LEU A 32 -18.50 1.81 6.13
C LEU A 32 -18.73 1.41 4.66
N ASN A 33 -17.71 0.80 4.08
CA ASN A 33 -17.77 0.17 2.78
C ASN A 33 -17.41 -1.31 2.93
N ILE A 34 -18.33 -2.18 2.56
CA ILE A 34 -18.08 -3.61 2.42
C ILE A 34 -18.18 -3.90 0.93
N ALA A 35 -17.03 -3.92 0.28
CA ALA A 35 -16.93 -4.26 -1.12
C ALA A 35 -16.78 -5.77 -1.28
N ALA A 36 -17.69 -6.33 -2.07
CA ALA A 36 -17.52 -7.61 -2.74
C ALA A 36 -17.23 -8.76 -1.79
N TYR A 37 -18.25 -9.33 -1.14
CA TYR A 37 -18.25 -10.78 -0.97
C TYR A 37 -18.35 -11.37 -2.38
N ARG A 38 -17.21 -11.63 -3.01
CA ARG A 38 -17.15 -12.25 -4.33
C ARG A 38 -16.99 -13.74 -4.15
N TYR A 39 -18.03 -14.50 -4.43
CA TYR A 39 -17.94 -15.97 -4.49
C TYR A 39 -17.87 -16.40 -5.95
N SER A 40 -16.83 -17.15 -6.31
CA SER A 40 -16.67 -17.75 -7.63
C SER A 40 -16.69 -19.27 -7.49
N THR A 41 -17.62 -19.92 -8.20
CA THR A 41 -17.71 -21.39 -8.24
C THR A 41 -16.40 -22.02 -8.71
N GLN A 42 -16.11 -23.25 -8.30
CA GLN A 42 -14.87 -23.97 -8.70
C GLN A 42 -14.67 -24.09 -10.21
N ASN A 43 -15.67 -23.86 -11.07
CA ASN A 43 -15.54 -23.91 -12.52
C ASN A 43 -15.54 -22.52 -13.19
N TYR A 44 -15.48 -21.45 -12.40
CA TYR A 44 -15.36 -20.08 -12.92
C TYR A 44 -13.89 -19.76 -13.22
N LEU A 45 -13.65 -19.13 -14.37
CA LEU A 45 -12.38 -18.53 -14.75
C LEU A 45 -12.65 -17.09 -15.18
N GLY A 46 -11.81 -16.15 -14.77
CA GLY A 46 -11.73 -14.85 -15.44
C GLY A 46 -11.23 -15.02 -16.87
N LEU A 47 -11.41 -14.00 -17.73
CA LEU A 47 -10.89 -14.03 -19.09
C LEU A 47 -9.36 -14.25 -19.10
N ASN A 48 -8.63 -13.55 -18.24
CA ASN A 48 -7.18 -13.70 -18.12
C ASN A 48 -6.80 -15.12 -17.66
N ASP A 49 -7.45 -15.64 -16.62
CA ASP A 49 -7.24 -17.01 -16.14
C ASP A 49 -7.46 -18.04 -17.26
N ALA A 50 -8.50 -17.84 -18.07
CA ALA A 50 -8.84 -18.71 -19.19
C ALA A 50 -7.80 -18.64 -20.31
N LEU A 51 -7.32 -17.44 -20.66
CA LEU A 51 -6.29 -17.25 -21.67
C LEU A 51 -4.95 -17.86 -21.22
N THR A 52 -4.55 -17.64 -19.97
CA THR A 52 -3.35 -18.26 -19.39
C THR A 52 -3.45 -19.79 -19.40
N LEU A 53 -4.58 -20.35 -18.96
CA LEU A 53 -4.76 -21.80 -18.95
C LEU A 53 -4.75 -22.39 -20.37
N ILE A 54 -5.38 -21.71 -21.34
CA ILE A 54 -5.39 -22.16 -22.75
C ILE A 54 -4.00 -22.10 -23.36
N ASP A 55 -3.25 -21.04 -23.10
CA ASP A 55 -1.89 -20.88 -23.62
C ASP A 55 -0.95 -21.93 -23.04
N GLU A 56 -1.03 -22.17 -21.73
CA GLU A 56 -0.18 -23.14 -21.03
C GLU A 56 -0.50 -24.60 -21.40
N VAL A 57 -1.75 -24.90 -21.79
CA VAL A 57 -2.12 -26.20 -22.39
C VAL A 57 -1.61 -26.33 -23.83
N LYS A 58 -1.60 -25.25 -24.61
CA LYS A 58 -1.14 -25.26 -26.02
C LYS A 58 0.37 -25.22 -26.17
N HIS A 59 1.05 -24.57 -25.24
CA HIS A 59 2.50 -24.41 -25.19
C HIS A 59 3.03 -24.87 -23.82
N PRO A 60 2.97 -26.17 -23.51
CA PRO A 60 3.50 -26.67 -22.26
C PRO A 60 5.02 -26.44 -22.20
N GLU A 61 5.50 -25.85 -21.11
CA GLU A 61 6.94 -25.79 -20.83
C GLU A 61 7.50 -27.21 -20.66
N GLN A 62 8.67 -27.48 -21.24
CA GLN A 62 9.17 -28.85 -21.49
C GLN A 62 9.47 -29.72 -20.26
N ASP A 63 9.34 -29.20 -19.04
CA ASP A 63 9.70 -29.93 -17.80
C ASP A 63 8.67 -29.78 -16.65
N LEU A 64 7.49 -29.20 -16.91
CA LEU A 64 6.45 -29.00 -15.91
C LEU A 64 5.18 -29.79 -16.26
N GLU A 65 4.49 -30.32 -15.25
CA GLU A 65 3.14 -30.87 -15.47
C GLU A 65 2.24 -29.75 -16.04
N PRO A 66 1.53 -29.99 -17.16
CA PRO A 66 0.69 -28.98 -17.77
C PRO A 66 -0.36 -28.50 -16.75
N LYS A 67 -0.46 -27.18 -16.54
CA LYS A 67 -1.41 -26.63 -15.58
C LYS A 67 -2.83 -26.97 -16.02
N SER A 68 -3.49 -27.81 -15.23
CA SER A 68 -4.89 -28.17 -15.40
C SER A 68 -5.77 -27.34 -14.48
N MET A 69 -7.07 -27.36 -14.74
CA MET A 69 -8.10 -26.72 -13.90
C MET A 69 -8.03 -27.13 -12.40
N ARG A 70 -7.42 -28.30 -12.13
CA ARG A 70 -7.24 -28.87 -10.79
C ARG A 70 -6.08 -28.25 -10.00
N ASN A 71 -5.05 -27.76 -10.70
CA ASN A 71 -3.80 -27.28 -10.08
C ASN A 71 -3.59 -25.77 -10.26
N TYR A 72 -4.42 -25.10 -11.08
CA TYR A 72 -4.37 -23.65 -11.30
C TYR A 72 -5.09 -22.89 -10.19
N SER A 73 -4.35 -22.03 -9.48
CA SER A 73 -4.85 -21.21 -8.35
C SER A 73 -5.84 -20.16 -8.85
N ARG A 74 -7.06 -20.18 -8.30
CA ARG A 74 -8.15 -19.30 -8.76
C ARG A 74 -8.92 -18.74 -7.59
N MET A 75 -9.21 -17.45 -7.63
CA MET A 75 -9.88 -16.78 -6.53
C MET A 75 -11.28 -17.38 -6.31
N LYS A 76 -11.47 -17.96 -5.13
CA LYS A 76 -12.70 -18.57 -4.64
C LYS A 76 -13.59 -17.51 -4.01
N ASN A 77 -13.08 -16.89 -2.95
CA ASN A 77 -13.77 -15.88 -2.17
C ASN A 77 -12.90 -14.63 -2.11
N GLN A 78 -13.51 -13.45 -2.16
CA GLN A 78 -12.89 -12.22 -1.73
C GLN A 78 -13.86 -11.49 -0.82
N VAL A 79 -13.36 -10.80 0.20
CA VAL A 79 -14.10 -9.88 1.05
C VAL A 79 -13.24 -8.66 1.29
N THR A 80 -13.73 -7.47 0.95
CA THR A 80 -13.04 -6.21 1.23
C THR A 80 -13.88 -5.36 2.16
N ILE A 81 -13.28 -4.90 3.26
CA ILE A 81 -13.90 -4.00 4.23
C ILE A 81 -13.07 -2.74 4.33
N SER A 82 -13.71 -1.58 4.30
CA SER A 82 -13.10 -0.28 4.55
C SER A 82 -13.99 0.52 5.50
N ILE A 83 -13.40 1.01 6.58
CA ILE A 83 -14.03 1.84 7.59
C ILE A 83 -13.21 3.11 7.70
N ASN A 84 -13.86 4.25 7.68
CA ASN A 84 -13.25 5.53 7.99
C ASN A 84 -14.17 6.27 8.97
N GLN A 85 -13.65 6.57 10.16
CA GLN A 85 -14.39 7.16 11.26
C GLN A 85 -13.64 8.38 11.80
N PRO A 86 -14.11 9.60 11.49
CA PRO A 86 -13.70 10.79 12.23
C PRO A 86 -14.15 10.69 13.69
N LEU A 87 -13.26 10.97 14.64
CA LEU A 87 -13.54 10.94 16.07
C LEU A 87 -13.80 12.37 16.56
N LYS A 88 -14.86 12.98 16.05
CA LYS A 88 -15.30 14.33 16.45
C LYS A 88 -16.40 14.20 17.47
N PHE A 89 -16.10 14.57 18.72
CA PHE A 89 -17.09 14.61 19.78
C PHE A 89 -17.32 16.08 20.15
N GLU A 90 -18.56 16.54 19.97
CA GLU A 90 -18.95 17.94 20.13
C GLU A 90 -18.08 18.91 19.31
N LYS A 91 -17.30 19.77 19.97
CA LYS A 91 -16.37 20.73 19.36
C LYS A 91 -14.91 20.27 19.41
N GLN A 92 -14.64 19.06 19.92
CA GLN A 92 -13.28 18.53 20.04
C GLN A 92 -13.01 17.51 18.94
N ASP A 93 -11.87 17.67 18.28
CA ASP A 93 -11.36 16.74 17.28
C ASP A 93 -10.34 15.81 17.95
N TYR A 94 -10.72 14.55 18.13
CA TYR A 94 -9.83 13.51 18.64
C TYR A 94 -9.14 12.77 17.50
N GLY A 95 -9.22 13.26 16.26
CA GLY A 95 -8.55 12.69 15.10
C GLY A 95 -9.46 11.80 14.28
N SER A 96 -8.88 10.80 13.64
CA SER A 96 -9.57 9.90 12.73
C SER A 96 -9.00 8.50 12.81
N PHE A 97 -9.89 7.53 12.76
CA PHE A 97 -9.59 6.11 12.71
C PHE A 97 -9.92 5.57 11.32
N TYR A 98 -9.08 4.68 10.81
CA TYR A 98 -9.37 3.93 9.60
C TYR A 98 -9.03 2.45 9.75
N LEU A 99 -9.77 1.63 9.02
CA LEU A 99 -9.49 0.21 8.81
C LEU A 99 -9.72 -0.10 7.33
N SER A 100 -8.80 -0.81 6.72
CA SER A 100 -8.95 -1.40 5.39
C SER A 100 -8.48 -2.83 5.47
N SER A 101 -9.30 -3.79 5.02
CA SER A 101 -8.98 -5.20 5.09
C SER A 101 -9.47 -5.93 3.84
N ASP A 102 -8.67 -6.88 3.37
CA ASP A 102 -9.02 -7.79 2.29
C ASP A 102 -8.72 -9.24 2.73
N TRP A 103 -9.68 -10.12 2.49
CA TRP A 103 -9.50 -11.56 2.66
C TRP A 103 -9.83 -12.24 1.34
N SER A 104 -8.90 -13.05 0.87
CA SER A 104 -8.99 -13.72 -0.41
C SER A 104 -8.63 -15.20 -0.26
N ASP A 105 -9.57 -16.08 -0.61
CA ASP A 105 -9.37 -17.52 -0.65
C ASP A 105 -9.17 -17.97 -2.10
N TYR A 106 -8.35 -18.99 -2.30
CA TYR A 106 -8.11 -19.57 -3.62
C TYR A 106 -8.44 -21.06 -3.69
N TRP A 107 -8.96 -21.50 -4.83
CA TRP A 107 -9.08 -22.91 -5.20
C TRP A 107 -7.68 -23.48 -5.55
N ALA A 108 -7.51 -24.81 -5.41
CA ALA A 108 -6.32 -25.59 -5.72
C ALA A 108 -5.07 -25.34 -4.83
N SER A 109 -4.73 -24.09 -4.52
CA SER A 109 -3.56 -23.77 -3.69
C SER A 109 -3.81 -23.97 -2.19
N GLY A 110 -5.07 -23.94 -1.74
CA GLY A 110 -5.42 -23.95 -0.32
C GLY A 110 -4.89 -22.74 0.46
N GLN A 111 -4.36 -21.73 -0.24
CA GLN A 111 -3.81 -20.52 0.35
C GLN A 111 -4.93 -19.53 0.63
N ASN A 112 -4.96 -19.01 1.85
CA ASN A 112 -5.84 -17.93 2.28
C ASN A 112 -4.96 -16.70 2.51
N ARG A 113 -5.24 -15.62 1.79
CA ARG A 113 -4.51 -14.35 1.91
C ARG A 113 -5.37 -13.37 2.69
N SER A 114 -4.75 -12.70 3.65
CA SER A 114 -5.36 -11.65 4.45
C SER A 114 -4.43 -10.46 4.51
N ASN A 115 -4.87 -9.33 4.00
CA ASN A 115 -4.22 -8.04 4.18
C ASN A 115 -5.09 -7.17 5.06
N TYR A 116 -4.48 -6.41 5.95
CA TYR A 116 -5.18 -5.38 6.71
C TYR A 116 -4.28 -4.17 6.89
N SER A 117 -4.89 -3.01 7.03
CA SER A 117 -4.26 -1.74 7.37
C SER A 117 -5.20 -1.02 8.32
N ILE A 118 -4.76 -0.82 9.54
CA ILE A 118 -5.49 -0.13 10.59
C ILE A 118 -4.65 1.05 11.03
N GLY A 119 -5.27 2.20 11.24
CA GLY A 119 -4.54 3.34 11.72
C GLY A 119 -5.39 4.40 12.39
N TYR A 120 -4.70 5.23 13.14
CA TYR A 120 -5.24 6.37 13.84
C TYR A 120 -4.32 7.55 13.60
N SER A 121 -4.89 8.70 13.27
CA SER A 121 -4.15 9.94 13.09
C SER A 121 -4.87 11.08 13.77
N ASN A 122 -4.11 12.07 14.24
CA ASN A 122 -4.67 13.29 14.78
C ASN A 122 -3.77 14.49 14.44
N SER A 123 -4.36 15.66 14.37
CA SER A 123 -3.66 16.93 14.22
C SER A 123 -3.86 17.78 15.47
N THR A 124 -2.81 18.50 15.82
CA THR A 124 -2.74 19.36 17.00
C THR A 124 -2.03 20.66 16.62
N SER A 125 -1.98 21.63 17.53
CA SER A 125 -1.45 22.96 17.24
C SER A 125 0.03 22.95 16.85
N TRP A 126 0.80 21.93 17.28
CA TRP A 126 2.22 21.80 16.99
C TRP A 126 2.53 20.96 15.73
N GLY A 127 1.56 20.21 15.20
CA GLY A 127 1.80 19.29 14.07
C GLY A 127 0.76 18.19 13.98
N SER A 128 1.07 17.12 13.28
CA SER A 128 0.23 15.92 13.19
C SER A 128 1.03 14.67 13.55
N TYR A 129 0.31 13.64 13.98
CA TYR A 129 0.88 12.34 14.23
C TYR A 129 -0.07 11.24 13.77
N SER A 130 0.49 10.09 13.41
CA SER A 130 -0.27 8.90 13.07
C SER A 130 0.43 7.64 13.53
N VAL A 131 -0.38 6.65 13.90
CA VAL A 131 0.05 5.28 14.15
C VAL A 131 -0.76 4.37 13.25
N SER A 132 -0.11 3.41 12.60
CA SER A 132 -0.79 2.39 11.82
C SER A 132 -0.10 1.04 11.95
N ALA A 133 -0.88 -0.02 11.81
CA ALA A 133 -0.40 -1.39 11.69
C ALA A 133 -0.93 -1.96 10.38
N GLN A 134 -0.12 -2.74 9.68
CA GLN A 134 -0.53 -3.38 8.44
C GLN A 134 0.06 -4.77 8.32
N ARG A 135 -0.64 -5.63 7.59
CA ARG A 135 -0.15 -6.92 7.11
C ARG A 135 -0.11 -6.92 5.59
N SER A 136 1.02 -7.35 5.05
CA SER A 136 1.22 -7.69 3.64
C SER A 136 1.73 -9.13 3.50
N TRP A 137 1.97 -9.56 2.26
CA TRP A 137 2.57 -10.84 1.94
C TRP A 137 3.82 -10.60 1.10
N ASN A 138 4.91 -11.32 1.37
CA ASN A 138 6.11 -11.26 0.55
C ASN A 138 5.99 -12.19 -0.69
N GLU A 139 7.03 -12.20 -1.54
CA GLU A 139 7.08 -13.03 -2.76
C GLU A 139 7.01 -14.53 -2.45
N ASP A 140 7.52 -14.96 -1.30
CA ASP A 140 7.51 -16.34 -0.81
C ASP A 140 6.14 -16.78 -0.25
N GLY A 141 5.22 -15.83 -0.06
CA GLY A 141 3.91 -16.10 0.53
C GLY A 141 3.91 -16.18 2.07
N ASP A 142 4.90 -15.60 2.73
CA ASP A 142 4.89 -15.35 4.17
C ASP A 142 4.23 -14.00 4.48
N THR A 143 3.56 -13.93 5.63
CA THR A 143 2.96 -12.68 6.12
C THR A 143 4.04 -11.75 6.67
N ASP A 144 3.95 -10.48 6.29
CA ASP A 144 4.77 -9.41 6.85
C ASP A 144 3.90 -8.41 7.59
N ASP A 145 4.05 -8.35 8.91
CA ASP A 145 3.30 -7.45 9.79
C ASP A 145 4.20 -6.27 10.15
N SER A 146 3.76 -5.06 9.87
CA SER A 146 4.54 -3.85 10.14
C SER A 146 3.71 -2.81 10.87
N VAL A 147 4.34 -2.14 11.84
CA VAL A 147 3.79 -0.96 12.51
C VAL A 147 4.55 0.27 12.06
N TYR A 148 3.82 1.37 11.86
CA TYR A 148 4.32 2.67 11.45
C TYR A 148 3.88 3.72 12.45
N LEU A 149 4.81 4.59 12.83
CA LEU A 149 4.58 5.83 13.54
C LEU A 149 5.04 6.96 12.63
N SER A 150 4.27 8.02 12.53
CA SER A 150 4.64 9.19 11.71
C SER A 150 4.30 10.47 12.43
N PHE A 151 5.18 11.44 12.33
CA PHE A 151 5.07 12.76 12.93
C PHE A 151 5.41 13.81 11.87
N THR A 152 4.54 14.79 11.67
CA THR A 152 4.79 15.90 10.76
C THR A 152 4.71 17.20 11.55
N ILE A 153 5.81 17.94 11.57
CA ILE A 153 5.93 19.20 12.31
C ILE A 153 6.21 20.32 11.32
N PRO A 154 5.32 21.31 11.17
CA PRO A 154 5.62 22.50 10.38
C PRO A 154 6.77 23.29 11.04
N ILE A 155 7.78 23.65 10.25
CA ILE A 155 8.99 24.33 10.74
C ILE A 155 8.66 25.68 11.39
N GLU A 156 7.64 26.38 10.89
CA GLU A 156 7.11 27.61 11.51
C GLU A 156 6.69 27.40 12.98
N LYS A 157 6.11 26.24 13.32
CA LYS A 157 5.69 25.91 14.67
C LYS A 157 6.88 25.54 15.55
N LEU A 158 7.92 24.94 14.96
CA LEU A 158 9.16 24.59 15.67
C LEU A 158 10.01 25.83 15.99
N LEU A 159 10.12 26.76 15.03
CA LEU A 159 10.97 27.95 15.13
C LEU A 159 10.24 29.19 15.64
N GLY A 160 8.91 29.14 15.77
CA GLY A 160 8.08 30.27 16.20
C GLY A 160 8.07 31.43 15.20
N THR A 161 8.38 31.17 13.92
CA THR A 161 8.43 32.18 12.86
C THR A 161 7.10 32.26 12.12
N GLU A 162 6.86 33.38 11.43
CA GLU A 162 5.73 33.48 10.50
C GLU A 162 5.82 32.45 9.36
N GLN A 163 4.65 32.18 8.75
CA GLN A 163 4.51 31.21 7.67
C GLN A 163 5.41 31.58 6.49
N ARG A 164 6.35 30.69 6.17
CA ARG A 164 7.31 30.91 5.09
C ARG A 164 6.68 30.57 3.74
N THR A 165 6.73 31.51 2.81
CA THR A 165 6.29 31.32 1.41
C THR A 165 7.26 30.47 0.60
N SER A 166 8.51 30.35 1.04
CA SER A 166 9.58 29.58 0.42
C SER A 166 10.54 29.04 1.47
N GLY A 167 11.21 27.94 1.14
CA GLY A 167 12.05 27.23 2.09
C GLY A 167 11.50 25.85 2.42
N PHE A 168 12.23 25.13 3.25
CA PHE A 168 11.69 23.98 3.95
C PHE A 168 10.52 24.41 4.86
N GLN A 169 9.43 23.65 4.81
CA GLN A 169 8.16 23.96 5.47
C GLN A 169 7.77 22.93 6.52
N SER A 170 8.12 21.66 6.33
CA SER A 170 7.83 20.58 7.27
C SER A 170 9.06 19.74 7.59
N ILE A 171 9.05 19.12 8.76
CA ILE A 171 9.88 17.98 9.10
C ILE A 171 8.95 16.79 9.32
N ASP A 172 9.21 15.72 8.61
CA ASP A 172 8.45 14.48 8.61
C ASP A 172 9.35 13.37 9.18
N THR A 173 8.94 12.79 10.30
CA THR A 173 9.63 11.66 10.93
C THR A 173 8.74 10.43 10.84
N GLN A 174 9.26 9.35 10.27
CA GLN A 174 8.56 8.08 10.16
C GLN A 174 9.40 6.96 10.75
N ILE A 175 8.80 6.17 11.62
CA ILE A 175 9.41 5.00 12.25
C ILE A 175 8.59 3.78 11.86
N SER A 176 9.23 2.70 11.45
CA SER A 176 8.55 1.44 11.21
C SER A 176 9.29 0.24 11.80
N SER A 177 8.55 -0.81 12.13
CA SER A 177 9.08 -2.07 12.64
C SER A 177 8.27 -3.24 12.12
N ASP A 178 8.95 -4.30 11.68
CA ASP A 178 8.34 -5.57 11.25
C ASP A 178 8.19 -6.61 12.38
N PHE A 179 8.61 -6.26 13.61
CA PHE A 179 8.73 -7.15 14.77
C PHE A 179 9.60 -8.42 14.59
N LYS A 180 10.22 -8.61 13.43
CA LYS A 180 11.15 -9.70 13.10
C LYS A 180 12.61 -9.26 13.21
N GLY A 181 12.83 -7.97 13.48
CA GLY A 181 14.13 -7.38 13.76
C GLY A 181 14.56 -6.35 12.72
N ASN A 182 13.70 -6.01 11.77
CA ASN A 182 13.92 -4.90 10.86
C ASN A 182 13.17 -3.68 11.39
N ASN A 183 13.92 -2.61 11.66
CA ASN A 183 13.39 -1.33 12.10
C ASN A 183 13.93 -0.25 11.20
N GLN A 184 13.09 0.71 10.84
CA GLN A 184 13.50 1.83 9.99
C GLN A 184 13.09 3.15 10.63
N LEU A 185 14.01 4.10 10.63
CA LEU A 185 13.77 5.49 10.96
C LEU A 185 14.05 6.32 9.72
N ASN A 186 13.08 7.09 9.26
CA ASN A 186 13.23 8.05 8.17
C ASN A 186 12.91 9.44 8.70
N VAL A 187 13.75 10.41 8.39
CA VAL A 187 13.51 11.82 8.66
C VAL A 187 13.64 12.55 7.34
N SER A 188 12.61 13.28 6.94
CA SER A 188 12.66 14.10 5.76
C SER A 188 12.22 15.53 6.06
N SER A 189 12.65 16.43 5.20
CA SER A 189 12.16 17.80 5.20
C SER A 189 11.89 18.18 3.75
N SER A 190 10.75 18.81 3.52
CA SER A 190 10.33 19.25 2.19
C SER A 190 9.98 20.73 2.17
N GLY A 191 10.09 21.32 1.00
CA GLY A 191 9.90 22.74 0.79
C GLY A 191 9.62 23.09 -0.67
N TYR A 192 9.28 24.35 -0.88
CA TYR A 192 8.95 24.88 -2.20
C TYR A 192 9.60 26.24 -2.42
N SER A 193 9.69 26.67 -3.68
CA SER A 193 9.95 28.07 -4.04
C SER A 193 8.72 28.95 -3.80
N ASP A 194 8.89 30.28 -3.75
CA ASP A 194 7.81 31.23 -3.45
C ASP A 194 6.60 31.13 -4.41
N ASN A 195 6.85 30.69 -5.64
CA ASN A 195 5.83 30.50 -6.67
C ASN A 195 5.35 29.04 -6.80
N ALA A 196 5.75 28.17 -5.86
CA ALA A 196 5.50 26.73 -5.83
C ALA A 196 5.90 25.95 -7.11
N ARG A 197 6.71 26.55 -8.00
CA ARG A 197 7.17 25.88 -9.23
C ARG A 197 8.33 24.94 -8.98
N VAL A 198 9.13 25.18 -7.95
CA VAL A 198 10.21 24.29 -7.55
C VAL A 198 9.80 23.61 -6.26
N SER A 199 9.81 22.28 -6.22
CA SER A 199 9.72 21.51 -4.99
C SER A 199 11.06 20.84 -4.72
N TYR A 200 11.43 20.71 -3.45
CA TYR A 200 12.63 19.98 -3.06
C TYR A 200 12.42 19.30 -1.71
N SER A 201 13.10 18.20 -1.53
CA SER A 201 13.14 17.49 -0.26
C SER A 201 14.49 16.86 -0.01
N VAL A 202 14.83 16.75 1.26
CA VAL A 202 15.98 16.01 1.74
C VAL A 202 15.45 14.94 2.67
N ASN A 203 15.91 13.72 2.49
CA ASN A 203 15.54 12.60 3.33
C ASN A 203 16.80 11.92 3.86
N THR A 204 16.77 11.56 5.12
CA THR A 204 17.77 10.71 5.75
C THR A 204 17.04 9.52 6.37
N GLY A 205 17.72 8.40 6.48
CA GLY A 205 17.16 7.29 7.22
C GLY A 205 18.19 6.29 7.65
N TYR A 206 17.76 5.45 8.57
CA TYR A 206 18.54 4.41 9.18
C TYR A 206 17.67 3.16 9.27
N THR A 207 18.13 2.08 8.64
CA THR A 207 17.49 0.77 8.64
C THR A 207 18.37 -0.16 9.46
N MET A 208 17.85 -0.61 10.59
CA MET A 208 18.40 -1.70 11.36
C MET A 208 17.88 -3.00 10.76
N ASN A 209 18.77 -3.95 10.47
CA ASN A 209 18.39 -5.25 9.95
C ASN A 209 19.00 -6.35 10.80
N LYS A 210 18.21 -7.36 11.14
CA LYS A 210 18.72 -8.48 11.95
C LYS A 210 19.57 -9.46 11.13
N ALA A 211 19.26 -9.62 9.84
CA ALA A 211 19.88 -10.59 8.94
C ALA A 211 20.98 -9.99 8.07
N SER A 212 21.11 -8.66 8.02
CA SER A 212 22.13 -7.95 7.25
C SER A 212 22.70 -6.77 8.04
N LYS A 213 23.66 -6.06 7.44
CA LYS A 213 24.28 -4.89 8.06
C LYS A 213 23.28 -3.74 8.12
N ASP A 214 23.34 -2.97 9.20
CA ASP A 214 22.58 -1.72 9.31
C ASP A 214 22.98 -0.74 8.19
N LEU A 215 21.98 -0.04 7.65
CA LEU A 215 22.14 0.87 6.54
C LEU A 215 21.67 2.26 6.91
N SER A 216 22.55 3.24 6.76
CA SER A 216 22.17 4.66 6.75
C SER A 216 22.08 5.12 5.30
N TYR A 217 21.09 5.95 4.98
CA TYR A 217 20.99 6.57 3.67
C TYR A 217 20.67 8.05 3.76
N VAL A 218 21.10 8.78 2.76
CA VAL A 218 20.76 10.19 2.53
C VAL A 218 20.35 10.34 1.08
N GLY A 219 19.27 11.09 0.86
CA GLY A 219 18.76 11.40 -0.45
C GLY A 219 18.28 12.84 -0.53
N GLY A 220 18.27 13.33 -1.76
CA GLY A 220 17.69 14.62 -2.11
C GLY A 220 16.87 14.47 -3.37
N TYR A 221 15.74 15.15 -3.42
CA TYR A 221 14.88 15.26 -4.58
C TYR A 221 14.62 16.73 -4.87
N ALA A 222 14.58 17.08 -6.16
CA ALA A 222 14.12 18.38 -6.60
C ALA A 222 13.29 18.21 -7.88
N SER A 223 12.21 18.99 -8.00
CA SER A 223 11.46 19.08 -9.24
C SER A 223 11.06 20.51 -9.56
N TYR A 224 10.92 20.77 -10.86
CA TYR A 224 10.52 22.04 -11.42
C TYR A 224 9.35 21.84 -12.38
N GLU A 225 8.25 22.49 -12.08
CA GLU A 225 7.03 22.47 -12.87
C GLU A 225 6.97 23.67 -13.82
N SER A 226 7.02 23.38 -15.12
CA SER A 226 6.89 24.35 -16.19
C SER A 226 5.59 24.14 -16.98
N PRO A 227 5.08 25.16 -17.69
CA PRO A 227 3.90 24.99 -18.55
C PRO A 227 4.05 23.93 -19.65
N TRP A 228 5.28 23.52 -19.96
CA TRP A 228 5.59 22.56 -21.03
C TRP A 228 5.98 21.17 -20.51
N GLY A 229 6.01 20.99 -19.18
CA GLY A 229 6.36 19.72 -18.55
C GLY A 229 7.08 19.88 -17.21
N THR A 230 7.19 18.76 -16.49
CA THR A 230 7.86 18.68 -15.19
C THR A 230 9.25 18.07 -15.38
N LEU A 231 10.26 18.73 -14.84
CA LEU A 231 11.62 18.21 -14.73
C LEU A 231 11.84 17.79 -13.28
N ALA A 232 12.34 16.59 -13.04
CA ALA A 232 12.63 16.11 -11.70
C ALA A 232 14.00 15.45 -11.66
N GLY A 233 14.64 15.46 -10.49
CA GLY A 233 15.90 14.78 -10.27
C GLY A 233 15.96 14.28 -8.84
N SER A 234 16.48 13.08 -8.65
CA SER A 234 16.78 12.56 -7.33
C SER A 234 18.18 11.97 -7.28
N ILE A 235 18.81 12.13 -6.12
CA ILE A 235 20.09 11.51 -5.80
C ILE A 235 19.96 10.82 -4.46
N SER A 236 20.52 9.62 -4.32
CA SER A 236 20.61 8.94 -3.04
C SER A 236 21.92 8.17 -2.92
N ALA A 237 22.41 8.07 -1.69
CA ALA A 237 23.57 7.27 -1.35
C ALA A 237 23.30 6.55 -0.02
N ASN A 238 23.76 5.30 0.09
CA ASN A 238 23.71 4.56 1.34
C ASN A 238 25.11 4.15 1.83
N SER A 239 25.17 3.73 3.09
CA SER A 239 26.40 3.33 3.78
C SER A 239 27.05 2.06 3.24
N ASP A 240 26.40 1.36 2.31
CA ASP A 240 26.95 0.19 1.60
C ASP A 240 27.47 0.54 0.20
N ASN A 241 27.70 1.83 -0.04
CA ASN A 241 28.31 2.37 -1.25
C ASN A 241 27.47 2.18 -2.53
N SER A 242 26.19 1.85 -2.41
CA SER A 242 25.25 1.93 -3.53
C SER A 242 24.75 3.36 -3.70
N ARG A 243 24.70 3.82 -4.95
CA ARG A 243 24.26 5.16 -5.33
C ARG A 243 23.23 5.04 -6.43
N GLN A 244 22.14 5.77 -6.31
CA GLN A 244 21.09 5.82 -7.32
C GLN A 244 20.86 7.27 -7.75
N VAL A 245 20.69 7.46 -9.04
CA VAL A 245 20.40 8.76 -9.65
C VAL A 245 19.25 8.56 -10.62
N TYR A 246 18.24 9.40 -10.52
CA TYR A 246 17.09 9.44 -11.43
C TYR A 246 16.91 10.88 -11.95
N LEU A 247 16.57 11.00 -13.23
CA LEU A 247 16.32 12.25 -13.96
C LEU A 247 15.06 12.11 -14.80
#